data_AF-A0A6M3KEC3-F1
#
_entry.id   AF-A0A6M3KEC3-F1
#
_cell.length_a   1.000
_cell.length_b   1.000
_cell.length_c   1.000
_cell.angle_alpha   90.00
_cell.angle_beta   90.00
_cell.angle_gamma   90.00
#
_symmetry.space_group_name_H-M   'P 1'
#
loop_
_entity.id
_entity.type
_entity.pdbx_description
1 polymer ?
#
loop_
_entity_poly.entity_id
_entity_poly.type
_entity_poly.pdbx_seq_one_letter_code
_entity_poly.pdbx_strand_id
1 'polypeptide(L)' 'MKNLTQCIRGGSKEGRNGFLIAFHYDEDVVESLKQHIPHTEREWREDSKTWWISVQYETVLKRYFGNFEALVYLQGSLF' A
#
# COMPACT_ATOMS: atom_id res chain seq x y z
N MET A 1 4.90 14.48 -5.64
CA MET A 1 4.85 13.16 -4.96
C MET A 1 3.48 13.00 -4.32
N LYS A 2 2.87 11.81 -4.44
CA LYS A 2 1.56 11.53 -3.83
C LYS A 2 1.79 11.01 -2.41
N ASN A 3 0.84 11.26 -1.51
CA ASN A 3 0.93 10.85 -0.11
C ASN A 3 -0.14 9.80 0.21
N LEU A 4 0.25 8.81 1.00
CA LEU A 4 -0.67 7.88 1.63
C LEU A 4 -1.38 8.56 2.79
N THR A 5 -2.66 8.28 2.95
CA THR A 5 -3.41 8.59 4.17
C THR A 5 -3.22 7.49 5.21
N GLN A 6 -2.90 6.28 4.77
CA GLN A 6 -2.67 5.12 5.64
C GLN A 6 -1.63 4.18 5.02
N CYS A 7 -0.75 3.62 5.85
CA CYS A 7 0.13 2.51 5.49
C CYS A 7 0.31 1.61 6.71
N ILE A 8 -0.16 0.37 6.62
CA ILE A 8 -0.12 -0.60 7.73
C ILE A 8 0.53 -1.88 7.25
N ARG A 9 1.44 -2.46 8.03
CA ARG A 9 1.92 -3.83 7.74
C ARG A 9 0.79 -4.82 8.02
N GLY A 10 0.42 -5.64 7.04
CA GLY A 10 -0.72 -6.55 7.14
C GLY A 10 -0.70 -7.68 6.12
N GLY A 11 -1.38 -8.77 6.44
CA GLY A 11 -1.51 -9.92 5.55
C GLY A 11 -2.56 -9.71 4.46
N SER A 12 -2.45 -10.40 3.32
CA SER A 12 -3.52 -10.56 2.32
C SER A 12 -4.67 -11.41 2.87
N LYS A 13 -5.77 -11.55 2.12
CA LYS A 13 -6.83 -12.51 2.47
C LYS A 13 -6.32 -13.96 2.59
N GLU A 14 -5.22 -14.27 1.92
CA GLU A 14 -4.57 -15.59 1.92
C GLU A 14 -3.41 -15.68 2.92
N GLY A 15 -3.21 -14.66 3.77
CA GLY A 15 -2.15 -14.65 4.79
C GLY A 15 -0.76 -14.28 4.26
N ARG A 16 -0.65 -13.71 3.05
CA ARG A 16 0.63 -13.26 2.49
C ARG A 16 1.06 -11.93 3.08
N ASN A 17 2.33 -11.77 3.46
CA ASN A 17 2.84 -10.52 4.03
C ASN A 17 2.79 -9.35 3.04
N GLY A 18 2.38 -8.17 3.52
CA GLY A 18 2.32 -6.97 2.72
C GLY A 18 1.96 -5.71 3.50
N PHE A 19 1.40 -4.75 2.76
CA PHE A 19 1.03 -3.43 3.25
C PHE A 19 -0.41 -3.12 2.86
N LEU A 20 -1.21 -2.69 3.84
CA LEU A 20 -2.52 -2.10 3.62
C LEU A 20 -2.35 -0.59 3.48
N ILE A 21 -2.53 -0.09 2.26
CA ILE A 21 -2.36 1.31 1.93
C ILE A 21 -3.70 1.95 1.59
N ALA A 22 -3.87 3.21 2.01
CA ALA A 22 -4.93 4.08 1.53
C ALA A 22 -4.36 5.43 1.12
N PHE A 23 -5.03 6.07 0.17
CA PHE A 23 -4.71 7.39 -0.35
C PHE A 23 -6.01 8.03 -0.85
N HIS A 24 -6.04 9.35 -0.96
CA HIS A 24 -7.17 10.03 -1.59
C HIS A 24 -7.35 9.51 -3.02
N TYR A 25 -8.58 9.13 -3.38
CA TYR A 25 -8.85 8.54 -4.68
C TYR A 25 -8.40 9.48 -5.79
N ASP A 26 -7.55 8.94 -6.65
CA ASP A 26 -6.93 9.63 -7.76
C ASP A 26 -6.75 8.58 -8.86
N GLU A 27 -7.44 8.77 -9.98
CA GLU A 27 -7.51 7.78 -11.06
C GLU A 27 -6.12 7.49 -11.62
N ASP A 28 -5.28 8.50 -11.81
CA ASP A 28 -3.90 8.35 -12.31
C ASP A 28 -3.05 7.52 -11.35
N VAL A 29 -3.25 7.68 -10.05
CA VAL A 29 -2.56 6.88 -9.02
C VAL A 29 -2.99 5.42 -9.08
N VAL A 30 -4.30 5.18 -9.19
CA VAL A 30 -4.85 3.83 -9.24
C VAL A 30 -4.39 3.10 -10.50
N GLU A 31 -4.43 3.75 -11.65
CA GLU A 31 -4.00 3.16 -12.93
C GLU A 31 -2.49 2.91 -12.96
N SER A 32 -1.68 3.86 -12.50
CA SER A 32 -0.23 3.65 -12.39
C SER A 32 0.11 2.50 -11.44
N LEU A 33 -0.58 2.39 -10.30
CA LEU A 33 -0.41 1.27 -9.37
C LEU A 33 -0.79 -0.06 -10.04
N LYS A 34 -1.89 -0.07 -10.81
CA LYS A 34 -2.34 -1.24 -11.59
C LYS A 34 -1.34 -1.69 -12.65
N GLN A 35 -0.61 -0.75 -13.26
CA GLN A 35 0.40 -1.01 -14.28
C GLN A 35 1.69 -1.59 -13.69
N HIS A 36 2.12 -1.12 -12.53
CA HIS A 36 3.40 -1.52 -11.92
C HIS A 36 3.30 -2.77 -11.05
N ILE A 37 2.11 -3.06 -10.51
CA ILE A 37 1.90 -4.17 -9.57
C ILE A 37 0.89 -5.12 -10.20
N PRO A 38 1.23 -6.40 -10.43
CA PRO A 38 0.31 -7.36 -11.03
C PRO A 38 -0.86 -7.63 -10.08
N HIS A 39 -1.99 -8.04 -10.64
CA HIS A 39 -3.22 -8.33 -9.88
C HIS A 39 -3.05 -9.45 -8.84
N THR A 40 -2.05 -10.32 -8.99
CA THR A 40 -1.72 -11.37 -8.01
C THR A 40 -1.06 -10.80 -6.75
N GLU A 41 -0.42 -9.64 -6.85
CA GLU A 41 0.39 -9.01 -5.80
C GLU A 41 -0.30 -7.76 -5.21
N ARG A 42 -1.58 -7.59 -5.51
CA ARG A 42 -2.43 -6.53 -4.96
C ARG A 42 -3.87 -6.98 -4.83
N GLU A 43 -4.56 -6.43 -3.84
CA GLU A 43 -5.95 -6.76 -3.55
C GLU A 43 -6.68 -5.50 -3.07
N TRP A 44 -7.83 -5.21 -3.66
CA TRP A 44 -8.70 -4.16 -3.13
C TRP A 44 -9.58 -4.71 -1.99
N ARG A 45 -9.58 -4.02 -0.86
CA ARG A 45 -10.43 -4.32 0.30
C ARG A 45 -11.55 -3.32 0.40
N GLU A 46 -12.76 -3.78 0.06
CA GLU A 46 -13.95 -2.93 0.03
C GLU A 46 -14.41 -2.47 1.42
N ASP A 47 -14.15 -3.29 2.44
CA ASP A 47 -14.50 -3.07 3.84
C ASP A 47 -13.71 -1.92 4.45
N SER A 48 -12.39 -1.93 4.27
CA SER A 48 -11.47 -0.92 4.81
C SER A 48 -11.15 0.19 3.81
N LYS A 49 -11.61 0.10 2.56
CA LYS A 49 -11.25 0.98 1.45
C LYS A 49 -9.73 1.12 1.28
N THR A 50 -9.01 0.01 1.39
CA THR A 50 -7.54 -0.05 1.29
C THR A 50 -7.10 -0.99 0.18
N TRP A 51 -5.95 -0.71 -0.41
CA TRP A 51 -5.22 -1.68 -1.22
C TRP A 51 -4.29 -2.49 -0.32
N TRP A 52 -4.39 -3.81 -0.32
CA TRP A 52 -3.29 -4.66 0.10
C TRP A 52 -2.30 -4.77 -1.05
N ILE A 53 -1.01 -4.62 -0.75
CA ILE A 53 0.11 -4.75 -1.69
C ILE A 53 1.15 -5.67 -1.08
N SER A 54 1.65 -6.63 -1.86
CA SER A 54 2.69 -7.56 -1.43
C SER A 54 3.96 -6.86 -0.96
N VAL A 55 4.61 -7.44 0.06
CA VAL A 55 5.85 -6.90 0.64
C VAL A 55 6.99 -6.79 -0.40
N GLN A 56 6.96 -7.62 -1.44
CA GLN A 56 7.96 -7.59 -2.52
C GLN A 56 7.98 -6.26 -3.27
N TYR A 57 6.89 -5.49 -3.21
CA TYR A 57 6.75 -4.19 -3.88
C TYR A 57 7.03 -3.00 -2.95
N GLU A 58 7.62 -3.22 -1.77
CA GLU A 58 7.98 -2.14 -0.83
C GLU A 58 8.80 -1.03 -1.53
N THR A 59 9.80 -1.40 -2.32
CA THR A 59 10.64 -0.44 -3.06
C THR A 59 9.84 0.40 -4.05
N VAL A 60 8.81 -0.18 -4.68
CA VAL A 60 7.90 0.56 -5.58
C VAL A 60 7.08 1.57 -4.78
N LEU A 61 6.50 1.13 -3.66
CA LEU A 61 5.72 2.00 -2.78
C LEU A 61 6.55 3.17 -2.23
N LYS A 62 7.80 2.93 -1.83
CA LYS A 62 8.74 3.98 -1.38
C LYS A 62 9.02 5.04 -2.44
N ARG A 63 9.15 4.64 -3.71
CA ARG A 63 9.37 5.57 -4.82
C ARG A 63 8.12 6.36 -5.16
N TYR A 64 6.95 5.73 -5.04
CA TYR A 64 5.68 6.31 -5.45
C TYR A 64 5.09 7.26 -4.39
N PHE A 65 5.21 6.87 -3.12
CA PHE A 65 4.63 7.57 -1.99
C PHE A 65 5.71 8.19 -1.11
N GLY A 66 5.80 9.51 -1.13
CA GLY A 66 6.87 10.25 -0.45
C GLY A 66 6.85 10.10 1.08
N ASN A 67 5.72 9.71 1.66
CA ASN A 67 5.55 9.51 3.10
C ASN A 67 5.46 8.04 3.52
N PHE A 68 5.76 7.08 2.63
CA PHE A 68 5.66 5.65 2.94
C PHE A 68 6.51 5.26 4.16
N GLU A 69 7.79 5.60 4.15
CA GLU A 69 8.71 5.22 5.24
C GLU A 69 8.32 5.84 6.58
N ALA A 70 7.86 7.09 6.56
CA ALA A 70 7.37 7.77 7.75
C ALA A 70 6.17 7.03 8.37
N LEU A 71 5.20 6.60 7.54
CA LEU A 71 4.03 5.88 8.04
C LEU A 71 4.37 4.47 8.54
N VAL A 72 5.25 3.75 7.84
CA VAL A 72 5.71 2.43 8.28
C VAL A 72 6.50 2.53 9.59
N TYR A 73 7.33 3.56 9.75
CA TYR A 73 8.09 3.80 10.97
C TYR A 73 7.17 4.10 12.16
N LEU A 74 6.20 5.00 11.98
CA LEU A 74 5.22 5.35 13.02
C LEU A 74 4.42 4.13 13.51
N GLN A 75 4.11 3.20 12.60
CA GLN A 75 3.47 1.93 12.95
C GLN A 75 4.38 1.02 13.78
N GLY A 76 5.65 0.92 13.40
CA GLY A 76 6.63 0.10 14.13
C GLY A 76 6.96 0.64 15.52
N SER A 77 6.77 1.94 15.77
CA SER A 77 7.02 2.57 17.07
C SER A 77 5.85 2.49 18.07
N LEU A 78 4.70 1.95 17.67
CA LEU A 78 3.51 1.83 18.52
C LEU A 78 3.43 0.47 19.26
N PHE A 79 4.45 -0.37 19.12
CA PHE A 79 4.63 -1.66 19.79
C PHE A 79 6.08 -1.83 20.24
#